data_AF-A0AAW8FDX0-F1
#
_entry.id   AF-A0AAW8FDX0-F1
#
_cell.length_a   1.000
_cell.length_b   1.000
_cell.length_c   1.000
_cell.angle_alpha   90.00
_cell.angle_beta   90.00
_cell.angle_gamma   90.00
#
_symmetry.space_group_name_H-M   'P 1'
#
loop_
_entity.id
_entity.type
_entity.pdbx_description
1 polymer ?
#
loop_
_entity_poly.entity_id
_entity_poly.type
_entity_poly.pdbx_seq_one_letter_code
_entity_poly.pdbx_strand_id
1 'polypeptide(L)'
;MSIGTGIDDPVALNRAGVGAHEMASRTRTVGAHPVDETRSASRDFDSGNWDGGLGGTLTGLAEVWSSQVSALATNCDSLASQCGGTGMLYQRTEETNTQAMHSLSSKPSPFG
;
A
#
# COMPACT_ATOMS: atom_id res chain seq x y z
N MET A 1 -30.55 -1.88 6.69
CA MET A 1 -30.03 -0.75 5.89
C MET A 1 -28.92 -0.12 6.71
N SER A 2 -27.67 -0.21 6.25
CA SER A 2 -26.52 0.40 6.93
C SER A 2 -26.46 1.87 6.53
N ILE A 3 -26.99 2.75 7.39
CA ILE A 3 -26.93 4.21 7.24
C ILE A 3 -25.69 4.66 8.02
N GLY A 4 -24.54 4.47 7.41
CA GLY A 4 -23.26 4.86 7.96
C GLY A 4 -22.25 4.66 6.87
N THR A 5 -21.75 5.77 6.31
CA THR A 5 -20.56 5.74 5.47
C THR A 5 -19.46 5.13 6.34
N GLY A 6 -19.12 3.85 6.13
CA GLY A 6 -18.36 2.98 7.05
C GLY A 6 -16.90 3.35 7.30
N ILE A 7 -16.61 4.65 7.42
CA ILE A 7 -15.32 5.23 7.77
C ILE A 7 -15.62 6.16 8.92
N ASP A 8 -15.39 5.65 10.12
CA ASP A 8 -15.57 6.41 11.36
C ASP A 8 -14.47 7.47 11.56
N ASP A 9 -13.33 7.33 10.87
CA ASP A 9 -12.19 8.25 10.96
C ASP A 9 -11.43 8.40 9.62
N PRO A 10 -11.71 9.47 8.83
CA PRO A 10 -10.99 9.78 7.60
C PRO A 10 -9.50 10.10 7.82
N VAL A 11 -9.12 10.60 9.00
CA VAL A 11 -7.72 10.90 9.35
C VAL A 11 -6.96 9.60 9.56
N ALA A 12 -7.57 8.60 10.21
CA ALA A 12 -7.01 7.26 10.29
C ALA A 12 -6.82 6.63 8.91
N LEU A 13 -7.76 6.84 7.99
CA LEU A 13 -7.65 6.35 6.62
C LEU A 13 -6.46 6.98 5.87
N ASN A 14 -6.27 8.29 6.01
CA ASN A 14 -5.13 8.98 5.40
C ASN A 14 -3.79 8.51 6.00
N ARG A 15 -3.72 8.34 7.33
CA ARG A 15 -2.55 7.76 8.02
C ARG A 15 -2.25 6.34 7.55
N ALA A 16 -3.28 5.51 7.38
CA ALA A 16 -3.13 4.16 6.84
C ALA A 16 -2.59 4.20 5.40
N GLY A 17 -3.04 5.14 4.58
CA GLY A 17 -2.54 5.34 3.22
C GLY A 17 -1.05 5.71 3.19
N VAL A 18 -0.64 6.66 4.03
CA VAL A 18 0.78 7.05 4.18
C VAL A 18 1.63 5.87 4.67
N GLY A 19 1.18 5.17 5.72
CA GLY A 19 1.89 4.02 6.26
C GLY A 19 2.02 2.86 5.25
N ALA A 20 0.99 2.62 4.43
CA ALA A 20 1.04 1.62 3.37
C ALA A 20 2.06 2.00 2.29
N HIS A 21 2.15 3.26 1.90
CA HIS A 21 3.15 3.72 0.93
C HIS A 21 4.59 3.62 1.49
N GLU A 22 4.79 4.01 2.75
CA GLU A 22 6.08 3.82 3.42
C GLU A 22 6.47 2.33 3.48
N MET A 23 5.50 1.45 3.75
CA MET A 23 5.72 0.00 3.77
C MET A 23 6.08 -0.54 2.39
N ALA A 24 5.45 -0.04 1.31
CA ALA A 24 5.81 -0.41 -0.07
C ALA A 24 7.26 -0.04 -0.38
N SER A 25 7.67 1.18 -0.02
CA SER A 25 9.04 1.67 -0.20
C SER A 25 10.05 0.84 0.60
N ARG A 26 9.79 0.60 1.89
CA ARG A 26 10.63 -0.25 2.74
C ARG A 26 10.73 -1.68 2.21
N THR A 27 9.63 -2.25 1.75
CA THR A 27 9.59 -3.60 1.19
C THR A 27 10.50 -3.71 -0.02
N ARG A 28 10.50 -2.71 -0.92
CA ARG A 28 11.42 -2.68 -2.07
C ARG A 28 12.88 -2.63 -1.64
N THR A 29 13.22 -1.71 -0.74
CA THR A 29 14.62 -1.47 -0.33
C THR A 29 15.16 -2.64 0.51
N VAL A 30 14.46 -3.02 1.57
CA VAL A 30 14.89 -4.09 2.48
C VAL A 30 14.78 -5.45 1.79
N GLY A 31 13.74 -5.66 0.98
CA GLY A 31 13.54 -6.91 0.26
C GLY A 31 14.57 -7.16 -0.85
N ALA A 32 15.26 -6.13 -1.34
CA ALA A 32 16.32 -6.29 -2.34
C ALA A 32 17.61 -6.88 -1.75
N HIS A 33 17.96 -6.55 -0.50
CA HIS A 33 19.22 -6.99 0.12
C HIS A 33 19.41 -8.52 0.13
N PRO A 34 18.43 -9.33 0.58
CA PRO A 34 18.56 -10.79 0.53
C PRO A 34 18.76 -11.35 -0.89
N VAL A 35 18.22 -10.68 -1.92
CA VAL A 35 18.38 -11.12 -3.32
C VAL A 35 19.82 -10.98 -3.76
N ASP A 36 20.46 -9.86 -3.45
CA ASP A 36 21.84 -9.59 -3.86
C ASP A 36 22.82 -10.56 -3.18
N GLU A 37 22.66 -10.77 -1.87
CA GLU A 37 23.46 -11.73 -1.11
C GLU A 37 23.25 -13.17 -1.63
N THR A 38 22.00 -13.57 -1.87
CA THR A 38 21.66 -14.91 -2.38
C THR A 38 22.20 -15.13 -3.79
N ARG A 39 22.16 -14.11 -4.66
CA ARG A 39 22.75 -14.18 -6.01
C ARG A 39 24.27 -14.23 -5.97
N SER A 40 24.90 -13.53 -5.03
CA SER A 40 26.35 -13.62 -4.83
C SER A 40 26.72 -15.05 -4.42
N ALA A 41 26.07 -15.59 -3.39
CA ALA A 41 26.30 -16.95 -2.93
C ALA A 41 26.01 -17.98 -4.03
N SER A 42 24.95 -17.80 -4.81
CA SER A 42 24.62 -18.66 -5.95
C SER A 42 25.78 -18.79 -6.93
N ARG A 43 26.45 -17.69 -7.30
CA ARG A 43 27.62 -17.70 -8.20
C ARG A 43 28.82 -18.44 -7.60
N ASP A 44 29.04 -18.30 -6.30
CA ASP A 44 30.12 -18.99 -5.59
C ASP A 44 29.90 -20.52 -5.58
N PHE A 45 28.63 -20.95 -5.58
CA PHE A 45 28.25 -22.38 -5.63
C PHE A 45 27.98 -22.91 -7.05
N ASP A 46 28.05 -22.06 -8.07
CA ASP A 46 27.81 -22.44 -9.48
C ASP A 46 29.06 -23.02 -10.16
N SER A 47 30.23 -22.93 -9.51
CA SER A 47 31.51 -23.41 -10.05
C SER A 47 32.44 -23.99 -8.97
N GLY A 48 33.51 -24.67 -9.39
CA GLY A 48 34.53 -25.23 -8.49
C GLY A 48 34.25 -26.68 -8.07
N ASN A 49 34.31 -26.95 -6.76
CA ASN A 49 34.11 -28.31 -6.19
C ASN A 49 32.63 -28.69 -6.04
N TRP A 50 31.71 -27.82 -6.45
CA TRP A 50 30.27 -28.01 -6.36
C TRP A 50 29.72 -28.46 -7.70
N ASP A 51 28.64 -29.24 -7.69
CA ASP A 51 27.98 -29.74 -8.90
C ASP A 51 27.08 -28.70 -9.60
N GLY A 52 27.05 -27.46 -9.09
CA GLY A 52 26.20 -26.37 -9.57
C GLY A 52 24.74 -26.44 -9.11
N GLY A 53 24.29 -27.55 -8.51
CA GLY A 53 22.89 -27.72 -8.08
C GLY A 53 22.49 -26.76 -6.96
N LEU A 54 23.40 -26.48 -6.03
CA LEU A 54 23.20 -25.50 -4.96
C LEU A 54 23.14 -24.07 -5.52
N GLY A 55 24.00 -23.74 -6.48
CA GLY A 55 23.95 -22.46 -7.21
C GLY A 55 22.60 -22.23 -7.86
N GLY A 56 22.11 -23.20 -8.63
CA GLY A 56 20.78 -23.15 -9.27
C GLY A 56 19.63 -23.02 -8.26
N THR A 57 19.68 -23.75 -7.15
CA THR A 57 18.67 -23.67 -6.09
C THR A 57 18.61 -22.27 -5.46
N LEU A 58 19.77 -21.66 -5.18
CA LEU A 58 19.85 -20.30 -4.64
C LEU A 58 19.36 -19.26 -5.64
N THR A 59 19.64 -19.43 -6.94
CA THR A 59 19.08 -18.56 -7.98
C THR A 59 17.54 -18.63 -7.99
N GLY A 60 16.96 -19.83 -7.99
CA GLY A 60 15.51 -19.99 -7.93
C GLY A 60 14.88 -19.40 -6.67
N LEU A 61 15.55 -19.54 -5.52
CA LEU A 61 15.11 -18.91 -4.27
C LEU A 61 15.09 -17.38 -4.37
N ALA A 62 16.15 -16.79 -4.93
CA ALA A 62 16.25 -15.34 -5.13
C ALA A 62 15.15 -14.80 -6.08
N GLU A 63 14.79 -15.56 -7.12
CA GLU A 63 13.71 -15.20 -8.05
C GLU A 63 12.33 -15.22 -7.37
N VAL A 64 12.01 -16.30 -6.64
CA VAL A 64 10.74 -16.42 -5.91
C VAL A 64 10.62 -15.31 -4.87
N TRP A 65 11.69 -15.05 -4.11
CA TRP A 65 11.72 -13.95 -3.15
C TRP A 65 11.49 -12.60 -3.81
N SER A 66 12.20 -12.31 -4.90
CA SER A 66 12.04 -11.06 -5.65
C SER A 66 10.60 -10.87 -6.15
N SER A 67 9.97 -11.94 -6.65
CA SER A 67 8.56 -11.92 -7.06
C SER A 67 7.62 -11.61 -5.90
N GLN A 68 7.84 -12.22 -4.73
CA GLN A 68 7.00 -12.00 -3.55
C GLN A 68 7.15 -10.59 -2.97
N VAL A 69 8.38 -10.07 -2.90
CA VAL A 69 8.67 -8.70 -2.49
C VAL A 69 7.99 -7.69 -3.42
N SER A 70 8.08 -7.91 -4.74
CA SER A 70 7.43 -7.05 -5.73
C SER A 70 5.91 -7.08 -5.60
N ALA A 71 5.32 -8.26 -5.40
CA ALA A 71 3.88 -8.40 -5.19
C ALA A 71 3.41 -7.70 -3.91
N LEU A 72 4.15 -7.86 -2.81
CA LEU A 72 3.84 -7.20 -1.54
C LEU A 72 3.93 -5.68 -1.67
N ALA A 73 4.99 -5.16 -2.28
CA ALA A 73 5.13 -3.71 -2.50
C ALA A 73 3.98 -3.15 -3.36
N THR A 74 3.57 -3.89 -4.40
CA THR A 74 2.43 -3.51 -5.26
C THR A 74 1.12 -3.48 -4.48
N ASN A 75 0.88 -4.49 -3.62
CA ASN A 75 -0.30 -4.53 -2.78
C ASN A 75 -0.35 -3.36 -1.79
N CYS A 76 0.80 -3.01 -1.19
CA CYS A 76 0.93 -1.86 -0.31
C CYS A 76 0.64 -0.52 -1.04
N ASP A 77 1.15 -0.33 -2.26
CA ASP A 77 0.86 0.88 -3.06
C ASP A 77 -0.61 0.94 -3.51
N SER A 78 -1.22 -0.21 -3.83
CA SER A 78 -2.66 -0.30 -4.11
C SER A 78 -3.48 0.09 -2.88
N LEU A 79 -3.13 -0.41 -1.70
CA LEU A 79 -3.77 -0.04 -0.45
C LEU A 79 -3.63 1.46 -0.16
N ALA A 80 -2.42 2.01 -0.35
CA ALA A 80 -2.18 3.44 -0.19
C ALA A 80 -3.07 4.29 -1.11
N SER A 81 -3.19 3.89 -2.37
CA SER A 81 -4.02 4.55 -3.37
C SER A 81 -5.51 4.49 -3.01
N GLN A 82 -6.00 3.34 -2.54
CA GLN A 82 -7.39 3.18 -2.11
C GLN A 82 -7.71 4.01 -0.87
N CYS A 83 -6.82 4.01 0.13
CA CYS A 83 -6.97 4.82 1.34
C CYS A 83 -6.96 6.33 1.00
N GLY A 84 -6.02 6.79 0.17
CA GLY A 84 -5.95 8.19 -0.24
C GLY A 84 -7.14 8.63 -1.07
N GLY A 85 -7.54 7.83 -2.07
CA GLY A 85 -8.70 8.12 -2.91
C GLY A 85 -10.01 8.17 -2.10
N THR A 86 -10.18 7.24 -1.18
CA THR A 86 -11.36 7.19 -0.32
C THR A 86 -11.38 8.37 0.67
N GLY A 87 -10.23 8.73 1.26
CA GLY A 87 -10.15 9.89 2.17
C GLY A 87 -10.54 11.20 1.49
N MET A 88 -10.07 11.43 0.26
CA MET A 88 -10.45 12.62 -0.53
C MET A 88 -11.94 12.64 -0.88
N LEU A 89 -12.53 11.49 -1.22
CA LEU A 89 -13.97 11.39 -1.52
C LEU A 89 -14.83 11.73 -0.30
N TYR A 90 -14.42 11.27 0.88
CA TYR A 90 -15.09 11.60 2.14
C TYR A 90 -15.05 13.10 2.43
N GLN A 91 -13.86 13.70 2.39
CA GLN A 91 -13.70 15.13 2.64
C GLN A 91 -14.55 15.97 1.68
N ARG A 92 -14.54 15.65 0.39
CA ARG A 92 -15.36 16.35 -0.61
C ARG A 92 -16.86 16.22 -0.35
N THR A 93 -17.30 15.05 0.09
CA THR A 93 -18.70 14.79 0.42
C THR A 93 -19.12 15.59 1.65
N GLU A 94 -18.27 15.65 2.67
CA GLU A 94 -18.51 16.43 3.89
C GLU A 94 -18.56 17.94 3.61
N GLU A 95 -17.64 18.46 2.79
CA GLU A 95 -17.65 19.86 2.34
C GLU A 95 -18.94 20.19 1.57
N THR A 96 -19.37 19.31 0.66
CA THR A 96 -20.61 19.47 -0.11
C THR A 96 -21.84 19.46 0.81
N ASN A 97 -21.89 18.52 1.76
CA ASN A 97 -22.98 18.43 2.74
C ASN A 97 -23.02 19.67 3.64
N THR A 98 -21.86 20.16 4.08
CA THR A 98 -21.75 21.36 4.92
C THR A 98 -22.24 22.60 4.17
N GLN A 99 -21.87 22.77 2.90
CA GLN A 99 -22.38 23.85 2.04
C GLN A 99 -23.89 23.75 1.82
N ALA A 100 -24.41 22.54 1.59
CA ALA A 100 -25.85 22.31 1.44
C ALA A 100 -26.62 22.66 2.73
N MET A 101 -26.11 22.24 3.89
CA MET A 101 -26.69 22.56 5.18
C MET A 101 -26.66 24.06 5.48
N HIS A 102 -25.56 24.75 5.18
CA HIS A 102 -25.51 26.21 5.29
C HIS A 102 -26.52 26.89 4.37
N SER A 103 -26.70 26.38 3.14
CA SER A 103 -27.68 26.91 2.18
C SER A 103 -29.13 26.68 2.63
N LEU A 104 -29.41 25.59 3.35
CA LEU A 104 -30.72 25.31 3.95
C LEU A 104 -30.97 26.15 5.21
N SER A 105 -29.95 26.33 6.05
CA SER A 105 -30.02 27.11 7.29
C SER A 105 -30.15 28.62 7.03
N SER A 106 -29.62 29.11 5.92
CA SER A 106 -29.74 30.51 5.48
C SER A 106 -31.06 30.84 4.78
N LYS A 107 -31.93 29.84 4.52
CA LYS A 107 -33.28 30.12 4.04
C LYS A 107 -34.15 30.62 5.21
N PRO A 108 -34.87 31.74 5.05
CA PRO A 108 -35.83 32.19 6.05
C PRO A 108 -36.80 31.07 6.39
N SER A 109 -37.03 30.85 7.69
CA SER A 109 -38.10 30.00 8.19
C SER A 109 -39.40 30.42 7.48
N PRO A 110 -40.15 29.48 6.87
CA PRO A 110 -41.48 29.80 6.35
C PRO A 110 -42.47 30.18 7.46
N PHE A 111 -42.05 30.12 8.73
CA PHE A 111 -42.83 30.49 9.91
C PHE A 111 -42.27 31.71 10.67
N GLY A 112 -41.23 32.37 10.16
CA GLY A 112 -40.50 33.42 10.90
C GLY A 112 -39.40 32.84 11.78
#